data_AF-A0A355B4A5-F1
#
_entry.id   AF-A0A355B4A5-F1
#
_cell.length_a   1.000
_cell.length_b   1.000
_cell.length_c   1.000
_cell.angle_alpha   90.00
_cell.angle_beta   90.00
_cell.angle_gamma   90.00
#
_symmetry.space_group_name_H-M   'P 1'
#
loop_
_entity.id
_entity.type
_entity.pdbx_description
1 polymer ?
#
loop_
_entity_poly.entity_id
_entity_poly.type
_entity_poly.pdbx_seq_one_letter_code
_entity_poly.pdbx_strand_id
1 'polypeptide(L)' 'MGLVEINHTSFTVADVEAAAKWYCDHLGFEVMSDMHRPAEYCEAVTGIPGA' A
#
# COMPACT_ATOMS: atom_id res chain seq x y z
N MET A 1 12.82 5.07 -25.58
CA MET A 1 12.35 5.03 -24.18
C MET A 1 10.91 5.48 -24.17
N GLY A 2 10.00 4.67 -23.63
CA GLY A 2 8.58 4.96 -23.56
C GLY A 2 7.97 4.31 -22.33
N LEU A 3 6.71 4.62 -22.04
CA LEU A 3 5.95 3.94 -21.00
C LEU A 3 5.82 2.45 -21.34
N VAL A 4 6.03 1.60 -20.35
CA VAL A 4 5.91 0.13 -20.50
C VAL A 4 4.55 -0.31 -19.97
N GLU A 5 4.26 -0.03 -18.69
CA GLU A 5 3.03 -0.43 -18.02
C GLU A 5 2.85 0.31 -16.68
N ILE A 6 1.69 0.11 -16.05
CA ILE A 6 1.45 0.51 -14.66
C ILE A 6 2.10 -0.52 -13.76
N ASN A 7 3.03 -0.09 -12.91
CA ASN A 7 3.73 -1.00 -12.00
C ASN A 7 2.94 -1.30 -10.72
N HIS A 8 2.39 -0.28 -10.05
CA HIS A 8 1.58 -0.41 -8.84
C HIS A 8 0.69 0.82 -8.63
N THR A 9 -0.29 0.67 -7.74
CA THR A 9 -1.06 1.78 -7.16
C THR A 9 -0.99 1.67 -5.64
N SER A 10 -0.91 2.80 -4.96
CA SER A 10 -0.81 2.86 -3.50
C SER A 10 -2.08 3.46 -2.91
N PHE A 11 -2.51 2.92 -1.77
CA PHE A 11 -3.66 3.42 -1.01
C PHE A 11 -3.25 3.62 0.45
N THR A 12 -3.56 4.78 1.01
CA THR A 12 -3.50 4.97 2.46
C THR A 12 -4.79 4.45 3.06
N VAL A 13 -4.67 3.58 4.06
CA VAL A 13 -5.78 2.89 4.71
C VAL A 13 -5.67 3.06 6.22
N ALA A 14 -6.78 2.93 6.93
CA ALA A 14 -6.79 3.06 8.39
C ALA A 14 -6.11 1.87 9.11
N ASP A 15 -6.12 0.68 8.48
CA ASP A 15 -5.56 -0.55 9.02
C ASP A 15 -5.01 -1.40 7.85
N VAL A 16 -3.68 -1.59 7.83
CA VAL A 16 -2.98 -2.30 6.75
C VAL A 16 -3.27 -3.80 6.78
N GLU A 17 -3.39 -4.40 7.97
CA GLU A 17 -3.67 -5.83 8.11
C GLU A 17 -5.08 -6.17 7.63
N ALA A 18 -6.06 -5.34 8.03
CA ALA A 18 -7.44 -5.49 7.58
C ALA A 18 -7.58 -5.31 6.07
N ALA A 19 -6.89 -4.32 5.49
CA ALA A 19 -6.89 -4.10 4.04
C ALA A 19 -6.25 -5.28 3.29
N ALA A 20 -5.07 -5.74 3.72
CA ALA A 20 -4.39 -6.88 3.11
C ALA A 20 -5.27 -8.14 3.13
N LYS A 21 -5.90 -8.44 4.27
CA LYS A 21 -6.84 -9.56 4.41
C LYS A 21 -8.00 -9.44 3.41
N TRP A 22 -8.60 -8.26 3.27
CA TRP A 22 -9.69 -8.03 2.33
C TRP A 22 -9.26 -8.30 0.88
N TYR A 23 -8.10 -7.78 0.46
CA TYR A 23 -7.57 -8.00 -0.88
C TYR A 23 -7.31 -9.49 -1.16
N CYS A 24 -6.72 -10.21 -0.21
CA CYS A 24 -6.47 -11.64 -0.34
C CYS A 24 -7.77 -12.45 -0.42
N ASP A 25 -8.71 -12.21 0.50
CA ASP A 25 -9.92 -13.03 0.61
C ASP A 25 -10.93 -12.79 -0.52
N HIS A 26 -11.05 -11.55 -0.98
CA HIS A 26 -12.09 -11.17 -1.93
C HIS A 26 -11.60 -11.07 -3.37
N LEU A 27 -10.33 -10.68 -3.58
CA LEU A 27 -9.76 -10.52 -4.92
C LEU A 27 -8.75 -11.62 -5.28
N GLY A 28 -8.41 -12.50 -4.34
CA GLY A 28 -7.44 -13.57 -4.56
C GLY A 28 -6.01 -13.07 -4.72
N PHE A 29 -5.70 -11.90 -4.17
CA PHE A 29 -4.33 -11.36 -4.16
C PHE A 29 -3.45 -12.09 -3.14
N GLU A 30 -2.15 -11.83 -3.22
CA GLU A 30 -1.15 -12.34 -2.29
C GLU A 30 -0.29 -11.18 -1.76
N VAL A 31 0.08 -11.26 -0.47
CA VAL A 31 1.00 -10.30 0.13
C VAL A 31 2.42 -10.59 -0.35
N MET A 32 2.96 -9.73 -1.21
CA MET A 32 4.34 -9.88 -1.71
C MET A 32 5.39 -9.32 -0.73
N SER A 33 5.03 -8.34 0.10
CA SER A 33 5.91 -7.70 1.09
C SER A 33 5.09 -6.99 2.16
N ASP A 34 5.54 -7.05 3.41
CA ASP A 34 4.92 -6.46 4.62
C ASP A 34 5.86 -5.45 5.32
N MET A 35 6.76 -4.86 4.54
CA MET A 35 7.83 -4.03 5.06
C MET A 35 7.31 -2.75 5.72
N HIS A 36 7.52 -2.63 7.02
CA HIS A 36 7.14 -1.45 7.79
C HIS A 36 8.06 -0.26 7.53
N ARG A 37 7.48 0.93 7.58
CA ARG A 37 8.17 2.22 7.43
C ARG A 37 7.85 3.11 8.64
N PRO A 38 8.77 4.00 9.05
CA PRO A 38 8.47 5.00 10.07
C PRO A 38 7.30 5.89 9.65
N ALA A 39 6.43 6.27 10.60
CA ALA A 39 5.26 7.11 10.33
C ALA A 39 5.64 8.44 9.65
N GLU A 40 6.72 9.10 10.10
CA GLU A 40 7.22 10.34 9.48
C GLU A 40 7.49 10.20 7.98
N TYR A 41 7.97 9.02 7.55
CA TYR A 41 8.18 8.73 6.14
C TYR A 41 6.85 8.52 5.42
N CYS A 42 5.93 7.76 6.01
CA CYS A 42 4.60 7.49 5.45
C CYS A 42 3.80 8.79 5.24
N GLU A 43 3.75 9.66 6.25
CA GLU A 43 3.12 10.98 6.14
C GLU A 43 3.74 11.81 5.01
N ALA A 44 5.08 11.84 4.91
CA ALA A 44 5.78 12.62 3.90
C ALA A 44 5.52 12.14 2.46
N VAL A 45 5.47 10.82 2.22
CA VAL A 45 5.27 10.27 0.87
C VAL A 45 3.80 10.23 0.43
N THR A 46 2.89 10.09 1.39
CA THR A 46 1.44 10.03 1.09
C THR A 46 0.78 11.40 1.13
N GLY A 47 1.36 12.37 1.86
CA GLY A 47 0.76 13.67 2.13
C GLY A 47 -0.42 13.61 3.11
N ILE A 48 -0.59 12.50 3.83
CA ILE A 48 -1.69 12.29 4.77
C ILE A 48 -1.14 12.39 6.20
N PRO A 49 -1.60 13.36 7.01
CA PRO A 49 -1.23 13.44 8.41
C PRO A 49 -1.70 12.20 9.19
N GLY A 50 -0.81 11.61 10.00
CA GLY A 50 -1.05 10.42 10.80
C GLY A 50 -0.96 9.08 10.04
N ALA A 51 -0.44 9.07 8.81
CA ALA A 51 -0.26 7.86 8.00
C ALA A 51 0.92 6.98 8.44
#